data_AF-Q5C6Z0-F1
#
_entry.id   AF-Q5C6Z0-F1
#
_cell.length_a   1.000
_cell.length_b   1.000
_cell.length_c   1.000
_cell.angle_alpha   90.00
_cell.angle_beta   90.00
_cell.angle_gamma   90.00
#
_symmetry.space_group_name_H-M   'P 1'
#
loop_
_entity.id
_entity.type
_entity.pdbx_description
1 polymer ?
#
loop_
_entity_poly.entity_id
_entity_poly.type
_entity_poly.pdbx_seq_one_letter_code
_entity_poly.pdbx_strand_id
1 'polypeptide(L)'
;MQKRMLFEANSINPFLRCHISGASNISLVKSNILCSQVVKLSTSQQPTYLEFMYEKMCSRILYRFMIFRTFISNEQDFRFDLRFSTNERRPFIFSFSTKVDSLIMKRFTVMVPLSTVLRSVWVDLTIDLFFFIHDL
;
A
#
# COMPACT_ATOMS: atom_id res chain seq x y z
N MET A 1 -13.10 -4.72 17.74
CA MET A 1 -12.21 -3.80 17.01
C MET A 1 -13.02 -3.12 15.90
N GLN A 2 -12.99 -1.80 15.82
CA GLN A 2 -13.67 -1.07 14.74
C GLN A 2 -12.86 -1.21 13.45
N LYS A 3 -13.45 -1.79 12.40
CA LYS A 3 -12.85 -1.88 11.07
C LYS A 3 -13.26 -0.65 10.28
N ARG A 4 -12.30 0.04 9.67
CA ARG A 4 -12.55 1.12 8.71
C ARG A 4 -11.97 0.75 7.36
N MET A 5 -12.81 0.85 6.34
CA MET A 5 -12.41 0.61 4.96
C MET A 5 -11.88 1.91 4.35
N LEU A 6 -10.63 1.90 3.90
CA LEU A 6 -9.99 3.06 3.28
C LEU A 6 -10.17 3.11 1.77
N PHE A 7 -10.31 1.93 1.15
CA PHE A 7 -10.47 1.76 -0.28
C PHE A 7 -11.28 0.51 -0.57
N GLU A 8 -12.21 0.61 -1.52
CA GLU A 8 -13.00 -0.52 -2.01
C GLU A 8 -13.27 -0.36 -3.50
N ALA A 9 -12.76 -1.31 -4.29
CA ALA A 9 -12.88 -1.27 -5.75
C ALA A 9 -14.34 -1.35 -6.26
N ASN A 10 -15.26 -1.93 -5.48
CA ASN A 10 -16.68 -2.04 -5.83
C ASN A 10 -17.50 -0.79 -5.44
N SER A 11 -16.89 0.23 -4.83
CA SER A 11 -17.62 1.44 -4.45
C SER A 11 -18.00 2.27 -5.69
N ILE A 12 -19.00 3.15 -5.56
CA ILE A 12 -19.48 4.01 -6.66
C ILE A 12 -18.36 4.90 -7.21
N ASN A 13 -17.42 5.32 -6.36
CA ASN A 13 -16.25 6.09 -6.76
C ASN A 13 -15.01 5.65 -5.96
N PRO A 14 -14.33 4.56 -6.37
CA PRO A 14 -13.23 3.97 -5.59
C PRO A 14 -12.03 4.91 -5.49
N PHE A 15 -11.83 5.77 -6.48
CA PHE A 15 -10.68 6.65 -6.57
C PHE A 15 -10.90 8.03 -5.93
N LEU A 16 -12.07 8.30 -5.33
CA LEU A 16 -12.43 9.61 -4.79
C LEU A 16 -11.37 10.20 -3.84
N ARG A 17 -10.76 9.35 -2.99
CA ARG A 17 -9.75 9.74 -1.99
C ARG A 17 -8.30 9.57 -2.46
N CYS A 18 -8.11 9.22 -3.73
CA CYS A 18 -6.80 8.91 -4.27
C CYS A 18 -6.27 10.07 -5.12
N HIS A 19 -4.96 10.24 -5.11
CA HIS A 19 -4.22 10.84 -6.21
C HIS A 19 -3.72 9.71 -7.11
N ILE A 20 -3.85 9.89 -8.43
CA ILE A 20 -3.48 8.89 -9.41
C ILE A 20 -2.40 9.46 -10.32
N SER A 21 -1.29 8.75 -10.44
CA SER A 21 -0.28 8.98 -11.47
C SER A 21 -0.26 7.80 -12.43
N GLY A 22 -0.18 8.07 -13.75
CA GLY A 22 -0.25 7.03 -14.78
C GLY A 22 -1.66 6.45 -15.00
N ALA A 23 -2.70 7.29 -14.96
CA ALA A 23 -4.10 6.85 -15.02
C ALA A 23 -4.45 5.90 -16.17
N SER A 24 -3.79 6.01 -17.34
CA SER A 24 -3.98 5.11 -18.47
C SER A 24 -3.59 3.65 -18.19
N ASN A 25 -2.79 3.41 -17.14
CA ASN A 25 -2.34 2.08 -16.72
C ASN A 25 -3.14 1.55 -15.53
N ILE A 26 -4.13 2.29 -15.04
CA ILE A 26 -4.97 1.90 -13.91
C ILE A 26 -6.38 1.58 -14.42
N SER A 27 -6.87 0.39 -14.12
CA SER A 27 -8.23 -0.02 -14.48
C SER A 27 -8.90 -0.84 -13.40
N LEU A 28 -10.23 -0.84 -13.42
CA LEU A 28 -11.04 -1.76 -12.61
C LEU A 28 -11.34 -3.00 -13.45
N VAL A 29 -10.97 -4.17 -12.94
CA VAL A 29 -11.19 -5.45 -13.61
C VAL A 29 -11.93 -6.40 -12.69
N LYS A 30 -12.73 -7.31 -13.26
CA LYS A 30 -13.36 -8.38 -12.49
C LYS A 30 -12.35 -9.50 -12.26
N SER A 31 -12.03 -9.77 -10.99
CA SER A 31 -11.19 -10.91 -10.62
C SER A 31 -12.06 -12.16 -10.53
N ASN A 32 -11.71 -13.20 -11.29
CA ASN A 32 -12.39 -14.50 -11.20
C ASN A 32 -12.10 -15.18 -9.85
N ILE A 33 -10.91 -14.97 -9.29
CA ILE A 33 -10.47 -15.60 -8.03
C ILE A 33 -11.17 -14.97 -6.82
N LEU A 34 -11.26 -13.64 -6.78
CA LEU A 34 -11.94 -12.93 -5.68
C LEU A 34 -13.44 -12.77 -5.90
N CYS A 35 -13.93 -13.14 -7.09
CA CYS A 35 -15.31 -12.89 -7.54
C CYS A 35 -15.77 -11.44 -7.33
N SER A 36 -14.84 -10.47 -7.39
CA SER A 36 -15.09 -9.05 -7.11
C SER A 36 -14.36 -8.14 -8.11
N GLN A 37 -14.71 -6.86 -8.16
CA GLN A 37 -13.85 -5.89 -8.83
C GLN A 37 -12.56 -5.70 -8.04
N VAL A 38 -11.46 -5.50 -8.76
CA VAL A 38 -10.14 -5.17 -8.22
C VAL A 38 -9.51 -4.06 -9.05
N VAL A 39 -8.60 -3.30 -8.44
CA VAL A 39 -7.76 -2.35 -9.18
C VAL A 39 -6.59 -3.12 -9.79
N LYS A 40 -6.43 -3.00 -11.10
CA LYS A 40 -5.27 -3.47 -11.83
C LYS A 40 -4.35 -2.29 -12.13
N LEU A 41 -3.11 -2.40 -11.69
CA LEU A 41 -2.01 -1.53 -12.13
C LEU A 41 -1.26 -2.29 -13.24
N SER A 42 -1.25 -1.73 -14.45
CA SER A 42 -0.57 -2.33 -15.60
C SER A 42 0.88 -1.90 -15.66
N THR A 43 1.75 -2.76 -16.21
CA THR A 43 3.16 -2.44 -16.42
C THR A 43 3.29 -1.26 -17.37
N SER A 44 4.10 -0.29 -16.99
CA SER A 44 4.36 0.90 -17.79
C SER A 44 5.80 1.37 -17.64
N GLN A 45 6.32 2.05 -18.67
CA GLN A 45 7.64 2.67 -18.60
C GLN A 45 7.66 3.87 -17.64
N GLN A 46 6.52 4.52 -17.45
CA GLN A 46 6.36 5.61 -16.49
C GLN A 46 5.89 5.06 -15.14
N PRO A 47 6.25 5.69 -14.00
CA PRO A 47 5.74 5.32 -12.70
C PRO A 47 4.21 5.43 -12.66
N THR A 48 3.54 4.31 -12.36
CA THR A 48 2.09 4.27 -12.13
C THR A 48 1.85 3.99 -10.66
N TYR A 49 1.16 4.89 -9.96
CA TYR A 49 0.86 4.71 -8.54
C TYR A 49 -0.47 5.35 -8.15
N LEU A 50 -1.02 4.79 -7.07
CA LEU A 50 -2.21 5.27 -6.40
C LEU A 50 -1.80 5.69 -4.99
N GLU A 51 -1.99 6.98 -4.68
CA GLU A 51 -1.64 7.56 -3.38
C GLU A 51 -2.91 7.96 -2.64
N PHE A 52 -3.04 7.50 -1.39
CA PHE A 52 -4.11 7.91 -0.51
C PHE A 52 -3.82 9.28 0.09
N MET A 53 -4.58 10.30 -0.31
CA MET A 53 -4.33 11.67 0.15
C MET A 53 -4.81 11.86 1.59
N TYR A 54 -3.89 12.21 2.49
CA TYR A 54 -4.19 12.49 3.90
C TYR A 54 -5.28 13.55 4.06
N GLU A 55 -5.23 14.63 3.28
CA GLU A 55 -6.21 15.72 3.29
C GLU A 55 -7.65 15.23 3.00
N LYS A 56 -7.79 14.16 2.20
CA LYS A 56 -9.08 13.56 1.84
C LYS A 56 -9.53 12.46 2.80
N MET A 57 -8.69 12.06 3.76
CA MET A 57 -8.99 11.01 4.75
C MET A 57 -9.69 11.54 6.02
N CYS A 58 -9.85 12.87 6.14
CA CYS A 58 -10.56 13.61 7.19
C CYS A 58 -10.24 13.23 8.65
N SER A 59 -9.14 12.51 8.91
CA SER A 59 -8.78 12.04 10.26
C SER A 59 -7.37 11.44 10.29
N ARG A 60 -6.68 11.61 11.42
CA ARG A 60 -5.52 10.79 11.77
C ARG A 60 -6.00 9.35 11.95
N ILE A 61 -5.33 8.43 11.26
CA ILE A 61 -5.66 7.01 11.32
C ILE A 61 -4.83 6.38 12.44
N LEU A 62 -5.45 6.18 13.61
CA LEU A 62 -4.85 5.48 14.75
C LEU A 62 -5.32 4.02 14.74
N TYR A 63 -4.89 3.24 13.76
CA TYR A 63 -5.11 1.79 13.75
C TYR A 63 -3.81 1.06 14.05
N ARG A 64 -3.92 -0.03 14.82
CA ARG A 64 -2.78 -0.91 15.07
C ARG A 64 -2.45 -1.77 13.85
N PHE A 65 -3.45 -2.23 13.12
CA PHE A 65 -3.25 -3.12 11.98
C PHE A 65 -3.77 -2.49 10.70
N MET A 66 -3.00 -2.65 9.61
CA MET A 66 -3.47 -2.42 8.26
C MET A 66 -3.58 -3.76 7.54
N ILE A 67 -4.70 -3.98 6.85
CA ILE A 67 -4.91 -5.14 6.00
C ILE A 67 -4.95 -4.65 4.54
N PHE A 68 -4.01 -5.13 3.73
CA PHE A 68 -3.91 -4.80 2.32
C PHE A 68 -3.99 -6.08 1.48
N ARG A 69 -5.06 -6.22 0.70
CA ARG A 69 -5.23 -7.35 -0.21
C ARG A 69 -4.62 -7.02 -1.56
N THR A 70 -3.56 -7.73 -1.93
CA THR A 70 -2.86 -7.49 -3.19
C THR A 70 -2.51 -8.80 -3.89
N PHE A 71 -2.39 -8.73 -5.21
CA PHE A 71 -1.81 -9.76 -6.04
C PHE A 71 -0.63 -9.19 -6.81
N ILE A 72 0.52 -9.84 -6.68
CA ILE A 72 1.76 -9.41 -7.32
C ILE A 72 2.27 -10.60 -8.11
N SER A 73 2.33 -10.45 -9.42
CA SER A 73 2.99 -11.45 -10.27
C SER A 73 4.48 -11.49 -9.94
N ASN A 74 5.08 -12.68 -9.86
CA ASN A 74 6.49 -12.88 -9.51
C ASN A 74 7.47 -12.13 -10.44
N GLU A 75 7.03 -11.75 -11.64
CA GLU A 75 7.85 -11.09 -12.65
C GLU A 75 7.70 -9.56 -12.64
N GLN A 76 6.92 -8.99 -11.71
CA GLN A 76 6.61 -7.57 -11.71
C GLN A 76 7.20 -6.84 -10.51
N ASP A 77 7.80 -5.70 -10.81
CA ASP A 77 8.23 -4.75 -9.81
C ASP A 77 7.03 -4.16 -9.07
N PHE A 78 6.97 -4.36 -7.77
CA PHE A 78 5.93 -3.78 -6.93
C PHE A 78 6.54 -3.09 -5.71
N ARG A 79 5.92 -1.97 -5.34
CA ARG A 79 6.26 -1.21 -4.14
C ARG A 79 5.02 -0.56 -3.56
N PHE A 80 4.93 -0.53 -2.24
CA PHE A 80 4.03 0.37 -1.53
C PHE A 80 4.73 1.04 -0.35
N ASP A 81 4.29 2.25 -0.03
CA ASP A 81 4.86 3.07 1.04
C ASP A 81 3.81 3.31 2.12
N LEU A 82 4.22 3.16 3.38
CA LEU A 82 3.49 3.61 4.56
C LEU A 82 4.20 4.83 5.14
N ARG A 83 3.47 5.94 5.22
CA ARG A 83 3.99 7.20 5.77
C ARG A 83 3.38 7.46 7.13
N PHE A 84 4.23 7.58 8.14
CA PHE A 84 3.86 7.82 9.52
C PHE A 84 4.21 9.26 9.89
N SER A 85 3.23 9.98 10.44
CA SER A 85 3.49 11.26 11.09
C SER A 85 4.14 11.00 12.44
N THR A 86 5.36 11.48 12.63
CA THR A 86 6.05 11.48 13.93
C THR A 86 6.05 12.89 14.53
N ASN A 87 6.62 13.06 15.73
CA ASN A 87 6.83 14.38 16.32
C ASN A 87 7.91 15.20 15.59
N GLU A 88 8.59 14.59 14.62
CA GLU A 88 9.60 15.26 13.80
C GLU A 88 8.97 16.02 12.63
N ARG A 89 9.70 16.99 12.07
CA ARG A 89 9.22 17.81 10.94
C ARG A 89 9.02 17.00 9.64
N ARG A 90 9.51 15.76 9.56
CA ARG A 90 9.45 14.92 8.36
C ARG A 90 8.76 13.59 8.70
N PRO A 91 7.95 13.05 7.78
CA PRO A 91 7.31 11.76 8.00
C PRO A 91 8.34 10.63 7.97
N PHE A 92 8.11 9.63 8.80
CA PHE A 92 8.84 8.37 8.73
C PHE A 92 8.18 7.45 7.68
N ILE A 93 8.97 6.79 6.84
CA ILE A 93 8.47 6.05 5.68
C ILE A 93 8.93 4.60 5.74
N PHE A 94 7.99 3.66 5.70
CA PHE A 94 8.28 2.24 5.45
C PHE A 94 7.94 1.93 4.00
N SER A 95 8.95 1.59 3.21
CA SER A 95 8.85 1.27 1.78
C SER A 95 9.04 -0.24 1.59
N PHE A 96 7.97 -0.94 1.25
CA PHE A 96 8.00 -2.37 0.98
C PHE A 96 8.17 -2.59 -0.52
N SER A 97 9.19 -3.32 -0.95
CA SER A 97 9.48 -3.47 -2.39
C SER A 97 9.98 -4.86 -2.76
N THR A 98 9.62 -5.32 -3.96
CA THR A 98 10.19 -6.53 -4.58
C THR A 98 11.64 -6.36 -5.04
N LYS A 99 12.16 -5.12 -5.13
CA LYS A 99 13.55 -4.82 -5.55
C LYS A 99 14.57 -4.83 -4.40
N VAL A 100 14.11 -5.12 -3.19
CA VAL A 100 14.91 -5.01 -1.98
C VAL A 100 15.02 -6.40 -1.40
N ASP A 101 16.24 -6.92 -1.29
CA ASP A 101 16.49 -8.29 -0.80
C ASP A 101 16.81 -8.33 0.70
N SER A 102 17.17 -7.19 1.30
CA SER A 102 17.46 -7.07 2.74
C SER A 102 16.93 -5.77 3.32
N LEU A 103 16.72 -5.74 4.64
CA LEU A 103 16.23 -4.55 5.33
C LEU A 103 17.30 -3.45 5.31
N ILE A 104 16.92 -2.25 4.83
CA ILE A 104 17.82 -1.09 4.74
C ILE A 104 17.19 0.09 5.48
N MET A 105 17.90 0.61 6.49
CA MET A 105 17.48 1.80 7.23
C MET A 105 18.27 3.04 6.75
N LYS A 106 17.54 4.11 6.42
CA LYS A 106 18.09 5.41 6.02
C LYS A 106 17.33 6.55 6.69
N ARG A 107 17.83 7.06 7.82
CA ARG A 107 17.31 8.23 8.56
C ARG A 107 15.80 8.21 8.82
N PHE A 108 14.96 8.65 7.86
CA PHE A 108 13.49 8.67 7.94
C PHE A 108 12.81 7.64 7.03
N THR A 109 13.56 6.73 6.42
CA THR A 109 13.02 5.72 5.51
C THR A 109 13.61 4.35 5.81
N VAL A 110 12.75 3.35 5.94
CA VAL A 110 13.11 1.94 6.06
C VAL A 110 12.62 1.23 4.81
N MET A 111 13.53 0.63 4.07
CA MET A 111 13.20 -0.22 2.94
C MET A 111 13.13 -1.66 3.42
N VAL A 112 12.00 -2.30 3.18
CA VAL A 112 11.67 -3.65 3.66
C VAL A 112 11.51 -4.56 2.45
N PRO A 113 12.19 -5.72 2.40
CA PRO A 113 11.94 -6.72 1.37
C PRO A 113 10.49 -7.17 1.42
N LEU A 114 9.80 -7.09 0.30
CA LEU A 114 8.38 -7.46 0.27
C LEU A 114 8.16 -8.96 0.58
N SER A 115 9.17 -9.80 0.32
CA SER A 115 9.21 -11.22 0.72
C SER A 115 9.11 -11.45 2.23
N THR A 116 9.41 -10.45 3.07
CA THR A 116 9.23 -10.56 4.53
C THR A 116 7.77 -10.52 4.96
N VAL A 117 6.89 -9.94 4.13
CA VAL A 117 5.46 -9.79 4.43
C VAL A 117 4.57 -10.61 3.50
N LEU A 118 5.00 -10.88 2.26
CA LEU A 118 4.28 -11.75 1.32
C LEU A 118 4.63 -13.22 1.55
N ARG A 119 3.61 -14.03 1.87
CA ARG A 119 3.73 -15.49 1.97
C ARG A 119 3.17 -16.25 0.76
N SER A 120 2.44 -15.58 -0.14
CA SER A 120 1.87 -16.16 -1.36
C SER A 120 1.57 -15.06 -2.39
N VAL A 121 1.02 -15.44 -3.55
CA VAL A 121 0.68 -14.51 -4.65
C VAL A 121 -0.63 -13.74 -4.37
N TRP A 122 -1.56 -14.26 -3.55
CA TRP A 122 -2.77 -13.56 -3.08
C TRP A 122 -2.75 -13.53 -1.55
N VAL A 123 -2.45 -12.37 -0.97
CA VAL A 123 -2.28 -12.26 0.48
C VAL A 123 -3.07 -11.08 1.01
N ASP A 124 -3.81 -11.32 2.10
CA ASP A 124 -4.19 -10.27 3.04
C ASP A 124 -2.94 -9.90 3.84
N LEU A 125 -2.17 -8.95 3.32
CA LEU A 125 -0.99 -8.42 4.01
C LEU A 125 -1.48 -7.72 5.27
N THR A 126 -1.27 -8.36 6.41
CA THR A 126 -1.56 -7.79 7.72
C THR A 126 -0.28 -7.20 8.30
N ILE A 127 -0.27 -5.89 8.47
CA ILE A 127 0.89 -5.13 8.92
C ILE A 127 0.55 -4.54 10.29
N ASP A 128 1.29 -4.93 11.34
CA ASP A 128 1.22 -4.28 12.65
C ASP A 128 1.98 -2.96 12.59
N LEU A 129 1.24 -1.86 12.47
CA LEU A 129 1.77 -0.50 12.37
C LEU A 129 2.52 -0.07 13.63
N PHE A 130 2.25 -0.68 14.79
CA PHE A 130 2.88 -0.30 16.06
C PHE A 130 4.25 -0.94 16.24
N PHE A 131 4.46 -2.14 15.71
CA PHE A 131 5.78 -2.80 15.72
C PHE A 131 6.85 -1.91 15.09
N PHE A 132 6.48 -1.21 14.02
CA PHE A 132 7.35 -0.29 13.30
C PHE A 132 7.59 1.07 13.98
N ILE A 133 6.74 1.45 14.93
CA ILE A 133 6.83 2.72 15.66
C ILE A 133 7.55 2.54 17.01
N HIS A 134 7.45 1.37 17.64
CA HIS A 134 8.07 1.12 18.95
C HIS A 134 9.59 0.86 18.89
N ASP A 135 10.11 0.43 17.75
CA ASP A 135 11.56 0.23 17.52
C ASP A 135 12.28 1.51 17.04
N LEU A 136 11.59 2.67 17.05
CA LEU A 136 12.12 4.01 16.71
C LEU A 136 12.22 4.90 17.96
#